data_AF-A0A975K4Q7-F1
#
_entry.id   AF-A0A975K4Q7-F1
#
_cell.length_a   1.000
_cell.length_b   1.000
_cell.length_c   1.000
_cell.angle_alpha   90.00
_cell.angle_beta   90.00
_cell.angle_gamma   90.00
#
_symmetry.space_group_name_H-M   'P 1'
#
loop_
_entity.id
_entity.type
_entity.pdbx_description
1 polymer ?
#
loop_
_entity_poly.entity_id
_entity_poly.type
_entity_poly.pdbx_seq_one_letter_code
_entity_poly.pdbx_strand_id
1 'polypeptide(L)' 'MTCTPVRLPAGGTAIICTTTRRCKCGRRATLLCDWKVPTKKSGTCDAPICARCTTSPAPDKDLCPKHAAEFKTWKAARA' A
#
# COMPACT_ATOMS: atom_id res chain seq x y z
N MET A 1 -3.38 10.70 -9.21
CA MET A 1 -4.03 10.02 -10.35
C MET A 1 -3.32 10.53 -11.59
N THR A 2 -2.75 9.65 -12.40
CA THR A 2 -1.98 10.05 -13.59
C THR A 2 -2.77 9.65 -14.82
N CYS A 3 -3.11 10.62 -15.67
CA CYS A 3 -3.86 10.38 -16.90
C CYS A 3 -2.93 10.57 -18.10
N THR A 4 -2.79 9.53 -18.93
CA THR A 4 -1.92 9.54 -20.10
C THR A 4 -2.78 9.46 -21.37
N PRO A 5 -2.63 10.38 -22.32
CA PRO A 5 -3.31 10.29 -23.61
C PRO A 5 -2.66 9.20 -24.46
N VAL A 6 -3.46 8.34 -25.07
CA VAL A 6 -3.02 7.30 -26.01
C VAL A 6 -3.77 7.47 -27.34
N ARG A 7 -3.04 7.35 -28.46
CA ARG A 7 -3.65 7.35 -29.80
C ARG A 7 -4.16 5.95 -30.12
N LEU A 8 -5.41 5.86 -30.55
CA LEU A 8 -6.04 4.61 -30.99
C LEU A 8 -5.74 4.35 -32.47
N PRO A 9 -5.62 3.08 -32.90
CA PRO A 9 -5.26 2.72 -34.28
C PRO A 9 -6.20 3.29 -35.35
N ALA A 10 -7.47 3.53 -35.01
CA ALA A 10 -8.50 4.06 -35.92
C ALA A 10 -8.67 5.59 -35.89
N GLY A 11 -7.73 6.34 -35.28
CA GLY A 11 -7.73 7.81 -35.35
C GLY A 11 -8.40 8.56 -34.19
N GLY A 12 -8.63 7.91 -33.05
CA GLY A 12 -9.14 8.54 -31.82
C GLY A 12 -8.05 8.81 -30.76
N THR A 13 -8.32 9.66 -29.77
CA THR A 13 -7.48 9.81 -28.56
C THR A 13 -8.26 9.31 -27.34
N ALA A 14 -7.69 8.37 -26.60
CA ALA A 14 -8.22 7.95 -25.30
C ALA A 14 -7.36 8.51 -24.17
N ILE A 15 -7.97 8.83 -23.03
CA ILE A 15 -7.26 9.23 -21.82
C ILE A 15 -7.32 8.06 -20.83
N ILE A 16 -6.18 7.44 -20.55
CA ILE A 16 -6.07 6.36 -19.57
C ILE A 16 -5.64 6.95 -18.24
N CYS A 17 -6.55 7.02 -17.28
CA CYS A 17 -6.25 7.39 -15.91
C CYS A 17 -5.89 6.16 -15.08
N THR A 18 -4.65 6.11 -14.57
CA THR A 18 -4.20 5.04 -13.67
C THR A 18 -4.06 5.54 -12.23
N THR A 19 -4.50 4.72 -11.28
CA THR A 19 -4.30 4.96 -9.85
C THR A 19 -2.94 4.41 -9.44
N THR A 20 -1.89 5.21 -9.62
CA THR A 20 -0.58 4.89 -9.03
C THR A 20 -0.63 5.18 -7.53
N ARG A 21 -0.75 4.13 -6.71
CA ARG A 21 -0.57 4.25 -5.26
C ARG A 21 0.91 4.44 -4.97
N ARG A 22 1.24 5.43 -4.13
CA ARG A 22 2.63 5.72 -3.73
C ARG A 22 2.80 5.36 -2.26
N CYS A 23 3.92 4.74 -1.95
CA CYS A 23 4.34 4.58 -0.58
C CYS A 23 4.71 5.96 0.00
N LYS A 24 4.66 6.11 1.32
CA LYS A 24 5.08 7.33 2.03
C LYS A 24 6.52 7.76 1.67
N CYS A 25 7.39 6.81 1.30
CA CYS A 25 8.75 7.10 0.84
C CYS A 25 8.85 7.61 -0.61
N GLY A 26 7.74 7.77 -1.32
CA GLY A 26 7.68 8.25 -2.70
C GLY A 26 7.82 7.17 -3.78
N ARG A 27 8.10 5.90 -3.42
CA ARG A 27 8.16 4.79 -4.39
C ARG A 27 6.77 4.30 -4.79
N ARG A 28 6.68 3.59 -5.92
CA ARG A 28 5.45 2.87 -6.31
C ARG A 28 5.12 1.84 -5.23
N ALA A 29 3.88 1.87 -4.74
CA ALA A 29 3.37 0.87 -3.82
C ALA A 29 2.84 -0.33 -4.60
N THR A 30 3.23 -1.52 -4.16
CA THR A 30 2.81 -2.81 -4.72
C THR A 30 2.08 -3.66 -3.69
N LEU A 31 2.11 -3.26 -2.41
CA LEU A 31 1.58 -3.97 -1.27
C LEU A 31 0.67 -3.03 -0.44
N LEU A 32 -0.12 -3.60 0.46
CA LEU A 32 -0.98 -2.88 1.40
C LEU A 32 -0.67 -3.31 2.83
N CYS A 33 -0.85 -2.40 3.79
CA CYS A 33 -0.63 -2.69 5.19
C CYS A 33 -1.81 -3.43 5.82
N ASP A 34 -1.56 -4.64 6.33
CA ASP A 34 -2.55 -5.56 6.93
C ASP A 34 -2.83 -5.32 8.42
N TRP A 35 -2.15 -4.35 9.05
CA TRP A 35 -2.35 -4.04 10.46
C TRP A 35 -3.83 -3.83 10.77
N LYS A 36 -4.34 -4.51 11.80
CA LYS A 36 -5.75 -4.43 12.19
C LYS A 36 -6.04 -3.09 12.85
N VAL A 37 -7.00 -2.36 12.29
CA VAL A 37 -7.45 -1.05 12.78
C VAL A 37 -8.97 -1.10 12.89
N PRO A 38 -9.52 -1.48 14.06
CA PRO A 38 -10.96 -1.66 14.26
C PRO A 38 -11.78 -0.39 14.03
N THR A 39 -11.14 0.77 14.18
CA THR A 39 -11.77 2.08 13.95
C THR A 39 -11.94 2.42 12.47
N LYS A 40 -11.33 1.67 11.55
CA LYS A 40 -11.53 1.81 10.11
C LYS A 40 -12.61 0.85 9.62
N LYS A 41 -13.43 1.32 8.66
CA LYS A 41 -14.44 0.49 7.99
C LYS A 41 -13.87 -0.78 7.35
N SER A 42 -12.67 -0.72 6.79
CA SER A 42 -12.00 -1.89 6.20
C SER A 42 -11.41 -2.86 7.22
N GLY A 43 -11.38 -2.48 8.50
CA GLY A 43 -10.78 -3.28 9.59
C GLY A 43 -9.26 -3.39 9.53
N THR A 44 -8.60 -2.85 8.50
CA THR A 44 -7.14 -2.84 8.35
C THR A 44 -6.63 -1.45 7.97
N CYS A 45 -5.32 -1.27 8.05
CA CYS A 45 -4.69 0.00 7.74
C CYS A 45 -4.84 0.37 6.25
N ASP A 46 -4.70 -0.59 5.34
CA ASP A 46 -4.73 -0.42 3.87
C ASP A 46 -3.77 0.63 3.32
N ALA A 47 -2.76 1.03 4.10
CA ALA A 47 -1.79 2.01 3.64
C ALA A 47 -0.95 1.43 2.51
N PRO A 48 -0.80 2.15 1.37
CA PRO A 48 0.03 1.70 0.28
C PRO A 48 1.51 1.66 0.69
N ILE A 49 2.14 0.51 0.48
CA ILE A 49 3.53 0.25 0.84
C ILE A 49 4.30 -0.35 -0.34
N CYS A 50 5.58 -0.03 -0.43
CA CYS A 50 6.48 -0.62 -1.41
C CYS A 50 7.22 -1.81 -0.78
N ALA A 51 7.72 -2.72 -1.62
CA ALA A 51 8.48 -3.89 -1.19
C ALA A 51 9.72 -3.57 -0.33
N ARG A 52 10.24 -2.32 -0.37
CA ARG A 52 11.36 -1.89 0.47
C ARG A 52 10.95 -1.39 1.85
N CYS A 53 9.73 -0.88 1.99
CA CYS A 53 9.22 -0.32 3.25
C CYS A 53 8.25 -1.27 3.96
N THR A 54 8.03 -2.47 3.44
CA THR A 54 7.23 -3.49 4.11
C THR A 54 8.04 -4.17 5.22
N THR A 55 7.35 -4.64 6.24
CA THR A 55 7.84 -5.61 7.22
C THR A 55 6.84 -6.74 7.28
N SER A 56 7.26 -7.96 6.98
CA SER A 56 6.36 -9.11 6.90
C SER A 56 6.56 -10.03 8.12
N PRO A 57 5.79 -9.85 9.21
CA PRO A 57 5.95 -10.65 10.43
C PRO A 57 5.48 -12.10 10.30
N ALA A 58 4.65 -12.39 9.29
CA ALA A 58 4.11 -13.70 8.97
C ALA A 58 3.91 -13.80 7.44
N PRO A 59 3.80 -15.02 6.88
CA PRO A 59 3.42 -15.21 5.49
C PRO A 59 2.11 -14.45 5.18
N ASP A 60 2.06 -13.81 4.01
CA ASP A 60 0.89 -13.07 3.53
C ASP A 60 0.42 -11.94 4.46
N LYS A 61 1.32 -11.38 5.29
CA LYS A 61 1.04 -10.23 6.15
C LYS A 61 2.12 -9.18 5.96
N ASP A 62 1.74 -8.02 5.48
CA ASP A 62 2.64 -6.90 5.25
C ASP A 62 2.29 -5.71 6.15
N LEU A 63 3.30 -5.14 6.81
CA LEU A 63 3.13 -4.00 7.69
C LEU A 63 3.88 -2.78 7.17
N CYS A 64 3.26 -1.61 7.29
CA CYS A 64 3.94 -0.34 7.03
C CYS A 64 4.93 0.00 8.17
N PRO A 65 5.90 0.90 7.96
CA PRO A 65 6.92 1.19 8.97
C PRO A 65 6.36 1.65 10.33
N LYS A 66 5.21 2.34 10.31
CA LYS A 66 4.49 2.73 11.52
C LYS A 66 4.01 1.51 12.30
N HIS A 67 3.23 0.65 11.65
CA HIS A 67 2.65 -0.53 12.28
C HIS A 67 3.68 -1.64 12.52
N ALA A 68 4.82 -1.63 11.83
CA ALA A 68 5.95 -2.49 12.16
C ALA A 68 6.55 -2.15 13.53
N ALA A 69 6.59 -0.87 13.91
CA ALA A 69 6.98 -0.46 15.26
C ALA A 69 5.94 -0.89 16.31
N GLU A 70 4.65 -0.71 16.01
CA GLU A 70 3.55 -1.17 16.89
C GLU A 70 3.51 -2.69 17.02
N PHE A 71 3.86 -3.44 15.98
CA PHE A 71 4.00 -4.89 16.05
C PHE A 71 5.13 -5.31 17.01
N LYS A 72 6.27 -4.62 16.97
CA LYS A 72 7.39 -4.91 17.87
C LYS A 72 7.01 -4.68 19.33
N THR A 73 6.31 -3.58 19.63
CA THR A 73 5.85 -3.30 21.00
C THR A 73 4.80 -4.30 21.46
N TRP A 74 3.83 -4.63 20.62
CA TRP A 74 2.82 -5.66 20.91
C TRP A 74 3.45 -7.04 21.14
N LYS A 75 4.45 -7.40 20.34
CA LYS A 75 5.17 -8.68 20.47
C LYS A 75 5.97 -8.73 21.77
N ALA A 76 6.63 -7.63 22.14
CA ALA A 76 7.37 -7.52 23.39
C ALA A 76 6.46 -7.58 24.62
N ALA A 77 5.25 -7.02 24.56
CA ALA A 77 4.28 -7.08 25.65
C ALA A 77 3.62 -8.46 25.83
N ARG A 78 3.81 -9.37 24.87
CA ARG A 78 3.25 -10.74 24.88
C ARG A 78 4.30 -11.84 25.04
N ALA A 79 5.58 -11.46 25.07
CA ALA A 79 6.70 -12.35 25.36
C ALA A 79 6.90 -12.41 26.88
#